data_AF-A0A420M9D5-F1
#
_entry.id   AF-A0A420M9D5-F1
#
_cell.length_a   1.000
_cell.length_b   1.000
_cell.length_c   1.000
_cell.angle_alpha   90.00
_cell.angle_beta   90.00
_cell.angle_gamma   90.00
#
_symmetry.space_group_name_H-M   'P 1'
#
loop_
_entity.id
_entity.type
_entity.pdbx_description
1 polymer ?
#
loop_
_entity_poly.entity_id
_entity_poly.type
_entity_poly.pdbx_seq_one_letter_code
_entity_poly.pdbx_strand_id
1 'polypeptide(L)'
;MIAYPAFRKQVRRAWSGRNSGRRVNRTYSDHEAANPGLYYEGSPLLRVLPVDEERHGFIRRLFDGTSTPGKDSPNRLIKWPANTFHVTKVTLMSNYVNVLLPFVPLGIIAGVLGWSPAAVFSLNFIAIIPLAAVLSFATEEISIPLGETLGGLLDATFGNAVELIVSIVALKKNQIEVVQSSMLGSILSNLLVMGSSFLLGGLVNMKDDSGNGTEQTFTSAMAQTTCSLLALSAASMIIPATHPRQLGSAW
;
A
#
# COMPACT_ATOMS: atom_id res chain seq x y z
N MET A 1 -12.25 -4.14 -8.68
CA MET A 1 -12.05 -2.75 -9.14
C MET A 1 -11.99 -1.82 -7.93
N ILE A 2 -10.84 -1.74 -7.24
CA ILE A 2 -10.57 -0.69 -6.24
C ILE A 2 -9.11 -0.28 -6.39
N ALA A 3 -8.84 0.62 -7.34
CA ALA A 3 -7.55 1.27 -7.43
C ALA A 3 -7.44 2.28 -6.28
N TYR A 4 -6.49 2.07 -5.36
CA TYR A 4 -6.09 3.11 -4.42
C TYR A 4 -5.12 4.09 -5.09
N PRO A 5 -5.67 5.26 -5.47
CA PRO A 5 -5.17 6.52 -4.92
C PRO A 5 -6.31 7.30 -4.23
N ALA A 6 -7.36 6.60 -3.78
CA ALA A 6 -8.58 7.18 -3.26
C ALA A 6 -8.44 7.85 -1.88
N PHE A 7 -7.61 7.34 -0.97
CA PHE A 7 -7.55 7.84 0.42
C PHE A 7 -7.19 9.34 0.51
N ARG A 8 -6.17 9.81 -0.23
CA ARG A 8 -5.80 11.23 -0.24
C ARG A 8 -6.88 12.12 -0.89
N LYS A 9 -7.65 11.60 -1.85
CA LYS A 9 -8.79 12.32 -2.45
C LYS A 9 -10.02 12.29 -1.54
N GLN A 10 -10.24 11.23 -0.77
CA GLN A 10 -11.37 11.06 0.13
C GLN A 10 -11.20 11.91 1.39
N VAL A 11 -10.01 11.91 1.99
CA VAL A 11 -9.64 12.82 3.10
C VAL A 11 -9.69 14.28 2.65
N ARG A 12 -9.20 14.60 1.44
CA ARG A 12 -9.27 15.97 0.89
C ARG A 12 -10.70 16.40 0.54
N ARG A 13 -11.58 15.50 0.09
CA ARG A 13 -13.00 15.80 -0.15
C ARG A 13 -13.76 16.02 1.16
N ALA A 14 -13.51 15.22 2.19
CA ALA A 14 -14.07 15.41 3.52
C ALA A 14 -13.61 16.76 4.14
N TRP A 15 -12.35 17.15 3.93
CA TRP A 15 -11.84 18.45 4.36
C TRP A 15 -12.32 19.63 3.50
N SER A 16 -12.48 19.45 2.19
CA SER A 16 -12.92 20.52 1.28
C SER A 16 -14.41 20.81 1.35
N GLY A 17 -15.24 19.84 1.76
CA GLY A 17 -16.67 20.05 2.01
C GLY A 17 -16.95 20.95 3.22
N ARG A 18 -16.01 21.04 4.17
CA ARG A 18 -16.15 21.81 5.42
C ARG A 18 -15.92 23.32 5.25
N ASN A 19 -15.31 23.75 4.14
CA ASN A 19 -14.95 25.15 3.90
C ASN A 19 -15.82 25.88 2.88
N SER A 20 -16.86 25.25 2.33
CA SER A 20 -17.72 25.87 1.31
C SER A 20 -19.06 26.40 1.86
N GLY A 21 -19.11 26.71 3.15
CA GLY A 21 -20.28 27.24 3.84
C GLY A 21 -20.10 28.67 4.33
N ARG A 22 -19.66 29.61 3.47
CA ARG A 22 -19.71 31.05 3.78
C ARG A 22 -19.53 31.91 2.52
N ARG A 23 -20.59 32.68 2.20
CA ARG A 23 -20.76 33.68 1.10
C ARG A 23 -20.95 33.01 -0.27
N VAL A 24 -22.03 33.25 -1.00
CA VAL A 24 -22.42 34.54 -1.59
C VAL A 24 -23.95 34.60 -1.78
N ASN A 25 -24.58 35.62 -1.19
CA ASN A 25 -25.85 36.18 -1.65
C ASN A 25 -25.50 37.44 -2.45
N ARG A 26 -25.72 37.45 -3.77
CA ARG A 26 -25.86 38.70 -4.54
C ARG A 26 -26.55 38.45 -5.88
N THR A 27 -27.84 38.75 -5.85
CA THR A 27 -28.67 39.45 -6.82
C THR A 27 -28.22 39.53 -8.28
N TYR A 28 -29.12 39.06 -9.15
CA TYR A 28 -29.20 39.32 -10.59
C TYR A 28 -29.44 40.81 -10.88
N SER A 29 -28.67 41.39 -11.79
CA SER A 29 -29.02 42.62 -12.55
C SER A 29 -28.13 42.72 -13.80
N ASP A 30 -28.74 42.50 -14.97
CA ASP A 30 -28.76 43.39 -16.13
C ASP A 30 -27.50 43.88 -16.89
N HIS A 31 -27.63 43.72 -18.23
CA HIS A 31 -27.14 44.53 -19.37
C HIS A 31 -25.67 44.50 -19.83
N GLU A 32 -25.47 43.85 -20.99
CA GLU A 32 -25.09 44.45 -22.29
C GLU A 32 -24.02 45.57 -22.30
N ALA A 33 -22.86 45.31 -22.92
CA ALA A 33 -22.34 46.08 -24.07
C ALA A 33 -20.90 45.69 -24.50
N ALA A 34 -20.74 45.57 -25.82
CA ALA A 34 -19.59 45.98 -26.64
C ALA A 34 -18.26 45.18 -26.61
N ASN A 35 -18.09 44.37 -27.65
CA ASN A 35 -16.82 44.21 -28.41
C ASN A 35 -16.62 45.49 -29.26
N PRO A 36 -15.41 45.92 -29.71
CA PRO A 36 -14.49 45.11 -30.53
C PRO A 36 -12.98 45.43 -30.38
N GLY A 37 -12.09 44.61 -30.96
CA GLY A 37 -10.70 45.02 -31.16
C GLY A 37 -9.71 43.92 -31.57
N LEU A 38 -9.71 43.57 -32.86
CA LEU A 38 -8.60 42.91 -33.55
C LEU A 38 -7.36 43.83 -33.60
N TYR A 39 -6.17 43.37 -33.24
CA TYR A 39 -4.90 43.78 -33.86
C TYR A 39 -3.85 42.66 -33.76
N TYR A 40 -3.27 42.31 -34.91
CA TYR A 40 -2.09 41.46 -35.09
C TYR A 40 -0.80 42.28 -34.86
N GLU A 41 0.31 41.54 -34.71
CA GLU A 41 1.67 41.87 -35.22
C GLU A 41 2.77 42.38 -34.25
N GLY A 42 3.69 41.46 -33.93
CA GLY A 42 5.14 41.60 -34.14
C GLY A 42 5.90 42.79 -33.53
N SER A 43 6.76 42.51 -32.55
CA SER A 43 8.07 43.18 -32.44
C SER A 43 9.11 42.26 -31.77
N PRO A 44 10.27 42.04 -32.42
CA PRO A 44 11.39 41.25 -31.91
C PRO A 44 12.28 42.18 -31.08
N LEU A 45 12.65 41.84 -29.84
CA LEU A 45 13.87 42.33 -29.15
C LEU A 45 13.85 41.98 -27.65
N LEU A 46 13.95 40.69 -27.31
CA LEU A 46 14.45 40.28 -25.99
C LEU A 46 15.30 39.01 -26.16
N ARG A 47 16.53 39.21 -26.63
CA ARG A 47 17.60 38.21 -26.57
C ARG A 47 18.05 38.12 -25.11
N VAL A 48 17.35 37.34 -24.30
CA VAL A 48 17.88 36.84 -23.02
C VAL A 48 18.78 35.66 -23.37
N LEU A 49 20.06 35.77 -23.04
CA LEU A 49 21.06 34.71 -23.23
C LEU A 49 20.64 33.45 -22.45
N PRO A 50 20.92 32.23 -22.96
CA PRO A 50 20.66 31.02 -22.18
C PRO A 50 21.66 30.98 -21.04
N VAL A 51 21.18 31.10 -19.80
CA VAL A 51 21.95 30.71 -18.62
C VAL A 51 21.90 29.18 -18.56
N ASP A 52 23.06 28.54 -18.44
CA ASP A 52 23.25 27.09 -18.40
C ASP A 52 22.38 26.42 -17.31
N GLU A 53 21.20 25.94 -17.71
CA GLU A 53 20.21 25.29 -16.83
C GLU A 53 20.12 23.76 -17.07
N GLU A 54 21.17 23.15 -17.61
CA GLU A 54 21.24 21.72 -17.89
C GLU A 54 21.28 20.86 -16.60
N ARG A 55 21.82 21.39 -15.49
CA ARG A 55 22.07 20.59 -14.28
C ARG A 55 20.86 20.41 -13.36
N HIS A 56 19.92 21.35 -13.38
CA HIS A 56 18.69 21.29 -12.54
C HIS A 56 17.53 20.58 -13.23
N GLY A 57 17.53 20.48 -14.56
CA GLY A 57 16.51 19.74 -15.32
C GLY A 57 16.57 18.23 -15.09
N PHE A 58 17.77 17.66 -14.91
CA PHE A 58 17.94 16.22 -14.71
C PHE A 58 17.40 15.73 -13.36
N ILE A 59 17.76 16.42 -12.26
CA ILE A 59 17.31 16.05 -10.90
C ILE A 59 15.79 16.21 -10.77
N ARG A 60 15.23 17.29 -11.35
CA ARG A 60 13.78 17.53 -11.37
C ARG A 60 13.04 16.51 -12.24
N ARG A 61 13.58 16.12 -13.41
CA ARG A 61 13.03 15.04 -14.24
C ARG A 61 13.11 13.66 -13.59
N LEU A 62 14.16 13.40 -12.80
CA LEU A 62 14.31 12.12 -12.08
C LEU A 62 13.32 12.04 -10.90
N PHE A 63 13.02 13.17 -10.26
CA PHE A 63 12.04 13.26 -9.16
C PHE A 63 10.59 13.52 -9.61
N ASP A 64 10.33 13.77 -10.89
CA ASP A 64 8.97 14.00 -11.39
C ASP A 64 8.17 12.68 -11.43
N GLY A 65 7.02 12.66 -10.76
CA GLY A 65 6.16 11.46 -10.63
C GLY A 65 5.29 11.18 -11.86
N THR A 66 5.24 12.10 -12.82
CA THR A 66 4.27 12.09 -13.93
C THR A 66 4.90 11.84 -15.29
N SER A 67 6.21 12.02 -15.45
CA SER A 67 6.89 11.94 -16.74
C SER A 67 8.15 11.09 -16.66
N THR A 68 8.18 9.97 -17.37
CA THR A 68 9.37 9.12 -17.54
C THR A 68 9.70 9.09 -19.04
N PRO A 69 10.89 9.55 -19.45
CA PRO A 69 11.28 9.56 -20.86
C PRO A 69 11.26 8.14 -21.44
N GLY A 70 10.64 7.95 -22.61
CA GLY A 70 10.66 6.68 -23.35
C GLY A 70 9.32 5.95 -23.50
N LYS A 71 8.22 6.43 -22.90
CA LYS A 71 6.87 5.86 -23.12
C LYS A 71 6.36 6.01 -24.56
N ASP A 72 6.78 7.08 -25.24
CA ASP A 72 6.32 7.46 -26.58
C ASP A 72 7.28 7.02 -27.71
N SER A 73 8.33 6.26 -27.39
CA SER A 73 9.27 5.76 -28.40
C SER A 73 8.64 4.62 -29.23
N PRO A 74 8.74 4.66 -30.58
CA PRO A 74 8.21 3.61 -31.46
C PRO A 74 8.92 2.26 -31.32
N ASN A 75 10.12 2.23 -30.70
CA ASN A 75 10.91 1.01 -30.53
C ASN A 75 10.45 0.21 -29.29
N ARG A 76 9.92 -1.00 -29.52
CA ARG A 76 9.47 -1.93 -28.45
C ARG A 76 10.57 -2.24 -27.42
N LEU A 77 11.83 -2.30 -27.86
CA LEU A 77 13.01 -2.57 -27.02
C LEU A 77 13.35 -1.45 -26.01
N ILE A 78 12.93 -0.22 -26.29
CA ILE A 78 13.13 0.94 -25.39
C ILE A 78 11.88 1.16 -24.53
N LYS A 79 10.70 0.84 -25.08
CA LYS A 79 9.40 0.97 -24.40
C LYS A 79 9.25 0.01 -23.23
N TRP A 80 9.68 -1.25 -23.37
CA TRP A 80 9.63 -2.25 -22.31
C TRP A 80 10.39 -1.82 -21.05
N PRO A 81 11.71 -1.52 -21.11
CA PRO A 81 12.45 -1.11 -19.92
C PRO A 81 11.97 0.22 -19.35
N ALA A 82 11.54 1.18 -20.18
CA ALA A 82 10.99 2.45 -19.70
C ALA A 82 9.66 2.27 -18.96
N ASN A 83 8.79 1.37 -19.43
CA ASN A 83 7.53 1.07 -18.78
C ASN A 83 7.76 0.26 -17.49
N THR A 84 8.68 -0.72 -17.51
CA THR A 84 9.09 -1.44 -16.31
C THR A 84 9.68 -0.51 -15.26
N PHE A 85 10.58 0.41 -15.65
CA PHE A 85 11.16 1.39 -14.73
C PHE A 85 10.12 2.36 -14.16
N HIS A 86 9.16 2.81 -14.98
CA HIS A 86 8.05 3.64 -14.52
C HIS A 86 7.13 2.90 -13.56
N VAL A 87 6.76 1.65 -13.87
CA VAL A 87 5.94 0.82 -12.98
C VAL A 87 6.70 0.55 -11.67
N THR A 88 7.98 0.16 -11.74
CA THR A 88 8.82 -0.01 -10.54
C THR A 88 8.89 1.27 -9.72
N LYS A 89 9.10 2.43 -10.34
CA LYS A 89 9.14 3.74 -9.67
C LYS A 89 7.80 4.09 -9.01
N VAL A 90 6.70 3.90 -9.71
CA VAL A 90 5.35 4.17 -9.20
C VAL A 90 5.00 3.20 -8.07
N THR A 91 5.30 1.92 -8.22
CA THR A 91 5.16 0.91 -7.16
C THR A 91 6.03 1.27 -5.95
N LEU A 92 7.26 1.77 -6.15
CA LEU A 92 8.14 2.28 -5.09
C LEU A 92 7.61 3.55 -4.40
N MET A 93 6.93 4.43 -5.13
CA MET A 93 6.46 5.72 -4.60
C MET A 93 4.99 5.68 -4.13
N SER A 94 4.30 4.54 -4.32
CA SER A 94 2.88 4.38 -3.99
C SER A 94 2.62 4.26 -2.48
N ASN A 95 3.52 3.58 -1.74
CA ASN A 95 3.34 3.28 -0.32
C ASN A 95 4.44 3.90 0.54
N TYR A 96 4.06 4.50 1.69
CA TYR A 96 5.00 5.07 2.67
C TYR A 96 5.99 4.03 3.21
N VAL A 97 5.58 2.75 3.21
CA VAL A 97 6.42 1.62 3.65
C VAL A 97 7.65 1.44 2.74
N ASN A 98 7.60 1.89 1.48
CA ASN A 98 8.72 1.72 0.55
C ASN A 98 9.96 2.56 0.89
N VAL A 99 9.86 3.51 1.83
CA VAL A 99 11.01 4.17 2.45
C VAL A 99 11.97 3.15 3.08
N LEU A 100 11.48 1.96 3.43
CA LEU A 100 12.26 0.87 4.01
C LEU A 100 12.95 -0.02 2.95
N LEU A 101 12.74 0.19 1.65
CA LEU A 101 13.38 -0.63 0.61
C LEU A 101 14.93 -0.59 0.58
N PRO A 102 15.62 0.50 0.97
CA PRO A 102 17.07 0.49 1.10
C PRO A 102 17.59 -0.57 2.09
N PHE A 103 16.75 -1.06 3.02
CA PHE A 103 17.13 -2.16 3.91
C PHE A 103 17.31 -3.50 3.19
N VAL A 104 16.73 -3.68 1.99
CA VAL A 104 16.89 -4.91 1.20
C VAL A 104 18.35 -5.11 0.75
N PRO A 105 18.97 -4.20 -0.03
CA PRO A 105 20.38 -4.36 -0.40
C PRO A 105 21.28 -4.28 0.84
N LEU A 106 20.94 -3.47 1.84
CA LEU A 106 21.71 -3.38 3.08
C LEU A 106 21.73 -4.69 3.88
N GLY A 107 20.60 -5.40 3.97
CA GLY A 107 20.50 -6.69 4.64
C GLY A 107 21.29 -7.79 3.92
N ILE A 108 21.33 -7.76 2.58
CA ILE A 108 22.16 -8.66 1.76
C ILE A 108 23.64 -8.37 2.01
N ILE A 109 24.05 -7.10 1.93
CA ILE A 109 25.43 -6.68 2.18
C ILE A 109 25.88 -7.07 3.59
N ALA A 110 25.04 -6.82 4.61
CA ALA A 110 25.35 -7.18 5.99
C ALA A 110 25.54 -8.70 6.15
N GLY A 111 24.74 -9.51 5.46
CA GLY A 111 24.89 -10.97 5.46
C GLY A 111 26.18 -11.45 4.77
N VAL A 112 26.53 -10.86 3.63
CA VAL A 112 27.75 -11.21 2.87
C VAL A 112 29.01 -10.76 3.59
N LEU A 113 29.01 -9.57 4.20
CA LEU A 113 30.13 -9.02 4.97
C LEU A 113 30.25 -9.60 6.38
N GLY A 114 29.38 -10.53 6.78
CA GLY A 114 29.45 -11.20 8.07
C GLY A 114 29.28 -10.24 9.26
N TRP A 115 28.34 -9.30 9.17
CA TRP A 115 28.00 -8.43 10.30
C TRP A 115 27.44 -9.24 11.48
N SER A 116 27.25 -8.60 12.64
CA SER A 116 26.72 -9.29 13.82
C SER A 116 25.38 -9.98 13.52
N PRO A 117 25.15 -11.20 14.06
CA PRO A 117 23.91 -11.94 13.77
C PRO A 117 22.63 -11.15 14.08
N ALA A 118 22.65 -10.35 15.15
CA ALA A 118 21.54 -9.47 15.50
C ALA A 118 21.31 -8.38 14.44
N ALA A 119 22.37 -7.74 13.93
CA ALA A 119 22.23 -6.72 12.89
C ALA A 119 21.72 -7.32 11.58
N VAL A 120 22.25 -8.47 11.16
CA VAL A 120 21.79 -9.18 9.96
C VAL A 120 20.31 -9.54 10.09
N PHE A 121 19.90 -10.07 11.25
CA PHE A 121 18.50 -10.38 11.52
C PHE A 121 17.61 -9.14 11.45
N SER A 122 17.94 -8.07 12.17
CA SER A 122 17.13 -6.85 12.22
C SER A 122 17.01 -6.16 10.86
N LEU A 123 18.10 -6.08 10.09
CA LEU A 123 18.08 -5.47 8.76
C LEU A 123 17.20 -6.26 7.78
N ASN A 124 17.33 -7.59 7.77
CA ASN A 124 16.51 -8.45 6.92
C ASN A 124 15.04 -8.48 7.38
N PHE A 125 14.78 -8.43 8.69
CA PHE A 125 13.42 -8.32 9.22
C PHE A 125 12.73 -7.05 8.75
N ILE A 126 13.41 -5.90 8.85
CA ILE A 126 12.90 -4.62 8.35
C ILE A 126 12.69 -4.66 6.83
N ALA A 127 13.61 -5.29 6.09
CA ALA A 127 13.54 -5.42 4.64
C ALA A 127 12.31 -6.21 4.15
N ILE A 128 11.81 -7.17 4.95
CA ILE A 128 10.62 -7.96 4.61
C ILE A 128 9.35 -7.10 4.59
N ILE A 129 9.26 -6.06 5.44
CA ILE A 129 8.07 -5.20 5.56
C ILE A 129 7.67 -4.54 4.22
N PRO A 130 8.55 -3.79 3.53
CA PRO A 130 8.21 -3.24 2.22
C PRO A 130 8.07 -4.31 1.13
N LEU A 131 8.82 -5.41 1.20
CA LEU A 131 8.70 -6.50 0.24
C LEU A 131 7.30 -7.14 0.28
N ALA A 132 6.75 -7.33 1.48
CA ALA A 132 5.38 -7.81 1.67
C ALA A 132 4.36 -6.86 1.03
N ALA A 133 4.51 -5.56 1.23
CA ALA A 133 3.63 -4.55 0.63
C ALA A 133 3.70 -4.55 -0.90
N VAL A 134 4.89 -4.64 -1.48
CA VAL A 134 5.08 -4.72 -2.94
C VAL A 134 4.47 -6.02 -3.50
N LEU A 135 4.67 -7.15 -2.81
CA LEU A 135 4.11 -8.43 -3.22
C LEU A 135 2.58 -8.46 -3.17
N SER A 136 1.99 -7.88 -2.12
CA SER A 136 0.53 -7.74 -1.98
C SER A 136 -0.05 -6.89 -3.12
N PHE A 137 0.56 -5.75 -3.42
CA PHE A 137 0.14 -4.92 -4.56
C PHE A 137 0.26 -5.67 -5.90
N ALA A 138 1.37 -6.38 -6.12
CA ALA A 138 1.56 -7.16 -7.35
C ALA A 138 0.53 -8.28 -7.48
N THR A 139 0.21 -8.95 -6.37
CA THR A 139 -0.81 -10.00 -6.28
C THR A 139 -2.18 -9.45 -6.65
N GLU A 140 -2.55 -8.29 -6.12
CA GLU A 140 -3.82 -7.63 -6.43
C GLU A 140 -3.92 -7.29 -7.92
N GLU A 141 -2.88 -6.70 -8.51
CA GLU A 141 -2.86 -6.34 -9.93
C GLU A 141 -2.94 -7.56 -10.85
N ILE A 142 -2.31 -8.68 -10.49
CA ILE A 142 -2.37 -9.95 -11.24
C ILE A 142 -3.74 -10.62 -11.06
N SER A 143 -4.38 -10.46 -9.92
CA SER A 143 -5.68 -11.07 -9.59
C SER A 143 -6.84 -10.45 -10.39
N ILE A 144 -6.76 -9.15 -10.71
CA ILE A 144 -7.81 -8.42 -11.47
C ILE A 144 -8.25 -9.13 -12.77
N PRO A 145 -7.34 -9.49 -13.69
CA PRO A 145 -7.73 -10.16 -14.94
C PRO A 145 -8.08 -11.65 -14.79
N LEU A 146 -7.80 -12.29 -13.65
CA LEU A 146 -7.97 -13.74 -13.46
C LEU A 146 -9.40 -14.17 -13.07
N GLY A 147 -10.25 -13.21 -12.72
CA GLY A 147 -11.61 -13.47 -12.24
C GLY A 147 -11.66 -13.93 -10.78
N GLU A 148 -12.86 -14.09 -10.23
CA GLU A 148 -13.09 -14.23 -8.78
C GLU A 148 -12.44 -15.49 -8.18
N THR A 149 -12.58 -16.66 -8.84
CA THR A 149 -12.06 -17.93 -8.29
C THR A 149 -10.53 -17.99 -8.28
N LEU A 150 -9.90 -17.72 -9.43
CA LEU A 150 -8.44 -17.74 -9.54
C LEU A 150 -7.80 -16.57 -8.78
N GLY A 151 -8.46 -15.40 -8.80
CA GLY A 151 -8.04 -14.24 -8.02
C GLY A 151 -8.07 -14.49 -6.52
N GLY A 152 -9.13 -15.12 -6.02
CA GLY A 152 -9.24 -15.54 -4.62
C GLY A 152 -8.19 -16.58 -4.22
N LEU A 153 -7.88 -17.54 -5.10
CA LEU A 153 -6.79 -18.50 -4.87
C LEU A 153 -5.41 -17.82 -4.80
N LEU A 154 -5.18 -16.83 -5.68
CA LEU A 154 -3.92 -16.08 -5.72
C LEU A 154 -3.76 -15.22 -4.46
N ASP A 155 -4.82 -14.59 -3.98
CA ASP A 155 -4.82 -13.83 -2.72
C ASP A 155 -4.62 -14.74 -1.50
N ALA A 156 -5.30 -15.89 -1.44
CA ALA A 156 -5.13 -16.85 -0.34
C ALA A 156 -3.70 -17.38 -0.22
N THR A 157 -3.00 -17.54 -1.35
CA THR A 157 -1.63 -18.08 -1.40
C THR A 157 -0.58 -16.98 -1.29
N PHE A 158 -0.60 -15.98 -2.18
CA PHE A 158 0.40 -14.91 -2.23
C PHE A 158 0.14 -13.76 -1.25
N GLY A 159 -1.11 -13.55 -0.82
CA GLY A 159 -1.43 -12.62 0.27
C GLY A 159 -0.76 -13.02 1.60
N ASN A 160 -0.54 -14.32 1.80
CA ASN A 160 0.18 -14.87 2.95
C ASN A 160 1.57 -15.44 2.59
N ALA A 161 2.12 -15.11 1.41
CA ALA A 161 3.35 -15.75 0.92
C ALA A 161 4.56 -15.48 1.83
N VAL A 162 4.67 -14.30 2.42
CA VAL A 162 5.79 -13.98 3.33
C VAL A 162 5.79 -14.91 4.54
N GLU A 163 4.62 -15.12 5.16
CA GLU A 163 4.47 -16.03 6.30
C GLU A 163 4.79 -17.47 5.91
N LEU A 164 4.29 -17.91 4.76
CA LEU A 164 4.54 -19.25 4.22
C LEU A 164 6.04 -19.47 3.92
N ILE A 165 6.70 -18.53 3.23
CA ILE A 165 8.12 -18.64 2.86
C ILE A 165 9.00 -18.71 4.12
N VAL A 166 8.78 -17.81 5.09
CA VAL A 166 9.53 -17.80 6.35
C VAL A 166 9.32 -19.11 7.12
N SER A 167 8.08 -19.59 7.17
CA SER A 167 7.73 -20.86 7.83
C SER A 167 8.43 -22.05 7.16
N ILE A 168 8.40 -22.16 5.83
CA ILE A 168 9.09 -23.24 5.11
C ILE A 168 10.60 -23.21 5.35
N VAL A 169 11.22 -22.03 5.29
CA VAL A 169 12.67 -21.88 5.53
C VAL A 169 13.02 -22.27 6.98
N ALA A 170 12.20 -21.91 7.95
CA ALA A 170 12.36 -22.28 9.35
C ALA A 170 12.18 -23.80 9.56
N LEU A 171 11.15 -24.40 8.95
CA LEU A 171 10.92 -25.86 8.98
C LEU A 171 12.09 -26.64 8.37
N LYS A 172 12.65 -26.18 7.25
CA LYS A 172 13.85 -26.78 6.65
C LYS A 172 15.07 -26.74 7.57
N LYS A 173 15.11 -25.80 8.51
CA LYS A 173 16.14 -25.67 9.55
C LYS A 173 15.72 -26.31 10.89
N ASN A 174 14.66 -27.11 10.89
CA ASN A 174 14.09 -27.78 12.06
C ASN A 174 13.67 -26.81 13.19
N GLN A 175 13.32 -25.56 12.84
CA GLN A 175 12.88 -24.53 13.78
C GLN A 175 11.35 -24.60 13.99
N ILE A 176 10.87 -25.73 14.50
CA ILE A 176 9.43 -25.99 14.66
C ILE A 176 8.78 -25.00 15.64
N GLU A 177 9.47 -24.69 16.74
CA GLU A 177 8.98 -23.75 17.75
C GLU A 177 8.78 -22.33 17.19
N VAL A 178 9.69 -21.88 16.31
CA VAL A 178 9.57 -20.59 15.63
C VAL A 178 8.35 -20.55 14.73
N VAL A 179 8.08 -21.63 14.00
CA VAL A 179 6.94 -21.73 13.08
C VAL A 179 5.61 -21.77 13.84
N GLN A 180 5.55 -22.53 14.93
CA GLN A 180 4.36 -22.58 15.78
C GLN A 180 4.08 -21.22 16.42
N SER A 181 5.13 -20.56 16.92
CA SER A 181 5.02 -19.24 17.52
C SER A 181 4.59 -18.18 16.50
N SER A 182 5.07 -18.25 15.25
CA SER A 182 4.68 -17.31 14.20
C SER A 182 3.23 -17.51 13.76
N MET A 183 2.73 -18.75 13.65
CA MET A 183 1.33 -19.02 13.30
C MET A 183 0.36 -18.49 14.36
N LEU A 184 0.65 -18.71 15.64
CA LEU A 184 -0.13 -18.13 16.74
C LEU A 184 -0.04 -16.59 16.72
N GLY A 185 1.16 -16.06 16.48
CA GLY A 185 1.41 -14.63 16.35
C GLY A 185 0.60 -13.99 15.23
N SER A 186 0.45 -14.65 14.08
CA SER A 186 -0.34 -14.15 12.94
C SER A 186 -1.83 -14.02 13.28
N ILE A 187 -2.40 -15.04 13.94
CA ILE A 187 -3.80 -15.01 14.41
C ILE A 187 -4.01 -13.87 15.42
N LEU A 188 -3.13 -13.76 16.42
CA LEU A 188 -3.19 -12.69 17.42
C LEU A 188 -2.99 -11.30 16.79
N SER A 189 -2.09 -11.18 15.81
CA SER A 189 -1.84 -9.93 15.10
C SER A 189 -3.07 -9.46 14.33
N ASN A 190 -3.77 -10.37 13.64
CA ASN A 190 -5.01 -10.05 12.93
C ASN A 190 -6.13 -9.59 13.89
N LEU A 191 -6.25 -10.21 15.05
CA LEU A 191 -7.17 -9.76 16.11
C LEU A 191 -6.78 -8.39 16.66
N LEU A 192 -5.49 -8.12 16.82
CA LEU A 192 -4.98 -6.82 17.28
C LEU A 192 -5.24 -5.72 16.24
N VAL A 193 -5.03 -6.00 14.96
CA VAL A 193 -5.35 -5.07 13.86
C VAL A 193 -6.84 -4.77 13.82
N MET A 194 -7.69 -5.77 13.99
CA MET A 194 -9.14 -5.58 14.09
C MET A 194 -9.51 -4.71 15.31
N GLY A 195 -9.01 -5.04 16.49
CA GLY A 195 -9.29 -4.30 17.73
C GLY A 195 -8.80 -2.85 17.68
N SER A 196 -7.60 -2.62 17.15
CA SER A 196 -7.07 -1.27 16.95
C SER A 196 -7.84 -0.48 15.89
N SER A 197 -8.34 -1.14 14.85
CA SER A 197 -9.20 -0.52 13.83
C SER A 197 -10.53 -0.06 14.43
N PHE A 198 -11.14 -0.85 15.31
CA PHE A 198 -12.36 -0.44 16.04
C PHE A 198 -12.08 0.70 17.02
N LEU A 199 -10.96 0.62 17.76
CA LEU A 199 -10.59 1.66 18.72
C LEU A 199 -10.31 3.00 18.02
N LEU A 200 -9.42 3.00 17.02
CA LEU A 200 -9.05 4.23 16.28
C LEU A 200 -10.21 4.72 15.41
N GLY A 201 -10.94 3.81 14.78
CA GLY A 201 -12.13 4.13 14.01
C GLY A 201 -13.24 4.77 14.86
N GLY A 202 -13.47 4.26 16.06
CA GLY A 202 -14.40 4.84 17.03
C GLY A 202 -13.94 6.19 17.57
N LEU A 203 -12.64 6.34 17.91
CA LEU A 203 -12.08 7.61 18.39
C LEU A 203 -12.14 8.73 17.34
N VAL A 204 -11.83 8.42 16.08
CA VAL A 204 -11.86 9.41 14.98
C VAL A 204 -13.29 9.81 14.62
N ASN A 205 -14.24 8.87 14.66
CA ASN A 205 -15.64 9.12 14.30
C ASN A 205 -16.53 9.38 15.53
N MET A 206 -15.94 9.73 16.68
CA MET A 206 -16.66 9.90 17.94
C MET A 206 -17.63 11.10 17.94
N LYS A 207 -17.50 12.03 16.98
CA LYS A 207 -18.30 13.26 16.91
C LYS A 207 -18.68 13.58 15.47
N ASP A 208 -19.96 13.45 15.15
CA ASP A 208 -20.53 13.97 13.92
C ASP A 208 -20.51 15.51 13.92
N ASP A 209 -20.67 16.14 12.76
CA ASP A 209 -20.76 17.61 12.61
C ASP A 209 -21.89 18.23 13.47
N SER A 210 -22.85 17.40 13.92
CA SER A 210 -23.96 17.77 14.81
C SER A 210 -23.71 17.46 16.31
N GLY A 211 -22.54 16.94 16.69
CA GLY A 211 -22.19 16.66 18.09
C GLY A 211 -22.66 15.32 18.66
N ASN A 212 -23.34 14.49 17.86
CA ASN A 212 -23.77 13.14 18.24
C ASN A 212 -22.66 12.11 17.99
N GLY A 213 -22.63 11.04 18.80
CA GLY A 213 -21.69 9.93 18.60
C GLY A 213 -22.07 9.10 17.37
N THR A 214 -21.11 8.83 16.48
CA THR A 214 -21.30 7.97 15.30
C THR A 214 -20.75 6.58 15.59
N GLU A 215 -21.60 5.56 15.51
CA GLU A 215 -21.18 4.15 15.60
C GLU A 215 -20.75 3.62 14.22
N GLN A 216 -19.77 2.71 14.19
CA GLN A 216 -19.36 2.04 12.96
C GLN A 216 -20.33 0.89 12.65
N THR A 217 -21.04 0.98 11.53
CA THR A 217 -21.96 -0.06 11.09
C THR A 217 -21.27 -1.05 10.16
N PHE A 218 -21.55 -2.34 10.36
CA PHE A 218 -21.05 -3.43 9.52
C PHE A 218 -22.23 -4.30 9.08
N THR A 219 -22.10 -4.93 7.91
CA THR A 219 -23.09 -5.89 7.45
C THR A 219 -23.09 -7.12 8.35
N SER A 220 -24.16 -7.30 9.13
CA SER A 220 -24.30 -8.38 10.12
C SER A 220 -24.13 -9.77 9.51
N ALA A 221 -24.65 -10.00 8.29
CA ALA A 221 -24.52 -11.27 7.59
C ALA A 221 -23.04 -11.65 7.33
N MET A 222 -22.25 -10.76 6.73
CA MET A 222 -20.84 -11.01 6.42
C MET A 222 -20.00 -11.20 7.68
N ALA A 223 -20.22 -10.35 8.69
CA ALA A 223 -19.51 -10.44 9.97
C ALA A 223 -19.80 -11.77 10.67
N GLN A 224 -21.07 -12.18 10.72
CA GLN A 224 -21.47 -13.42 11.38
C GLN A 224 -20.90 -14.66 10.68
N THR A 225 -20.93 -14.71 9.34
CA THR A 225 -20.32 -15.83 8.59
C THR A 225 -18.82 -15.90 8.82
N THR A 226 -18.11 -14.77 8.77
CA THR A 226 -16.66 -14.71 8.95
C THR A 226 -16.24 -15.09 10.37
N CYS A 227 -16.96 -14.59 11.38
CA CYS A 227 -16.71 -14.96 12.78
C CYS A 227 -16.96 -16.45 13.04
N SER A 228 -18.01 -17.02 12.45
CA SER A 228 -18.32 -18.45 12.58
C SER A 228 -17.22 -19.32 11.95
N LEU A 229 -16.72 -18.94 10.77
CA LEU A 229 -15.62 -19.64 10.10
C LEU A 229 -14.30 -19.51 10.88
N LEU A 230 -14.01 -18.32 11.43
CA LEU A 230 -12.83 -18.09 12.25
C LEU A 230 -12.87 -18.94 13.53
N ALA A 231 -14.01 -18.97 14.22
CA ALA A 231 -14.21 -19.79 15.41
C ALA A 231 -14.03 -21.28 15.11
N LEU A 232 -14.59 -21.77 13.99
CA LEU A 232 -14.45 -23.15 13.55
C LEU A 232 -12.99 -23.48 13.19
N SER A 233 -12.30 -22.58 12.50
CA SER A 233 -10.88 -22.74 12.15
C SER A 233 -9.98 -22.77 13.40
N ALA A 234 -10.18 -21.84 14.33
CA ALA A 234 -9.44 -21.80 15.59
C ALA A 234 -9.70 -23.06 16.44
N ALA A 235 -10.96 -23.49 16.57
CA ALA A 235 -11.30 -24.73 17.27
C ALA A 235 -10.61 -25.94 16.62
N SER A 236 -10.62 -26.04 15.29
CA SER A 236 -9.94 -27.11 14.56
C SER A 236 -8.42 -27.12 14.80
N MET A 237 -7.79 -25.96 14.94
CA MET A 237 -6.34 -25.85 15.23
C MET A 237 -6.02 -26.22 16.69
N ILE A 238 -6.93 -25.97 17.63
CA ILE A 238 -6.74 -26.26 19.06
C ILE A 238 -6.86 -27.75 19.37
N ILE A 239 -7.72 -28.50 18.67
CA ILE A 239 -7.95 -29.95 18.90
C ILE A 239 -6.64 -30.77 18.95
N PRO A 240 -5.73 -30.70 17.96
CA PRO A 240 -4.47 -31.44 18.03
C PRO A 240 -3.50 -30.89 19.09
N ALA A 241 -3.63 -29.63 19.51
CA ALA A 241 -2.79 -29.03 20.55
C ALA A 241 -3.20 -29.46 21.97
N THR A 242 -4.49 -29.76 22.18
CA THR A 242 -5.03 -30.22 23.47
C THR A 242 -5.00 -31.74 23.64
N HIS A 243 -4.88 -32.50 22.54
CA HIS A 243 -4.65 -33.94 22.64
C HIS A 243 -3.27 -34.16 23.27
N PRO A 244 -3.20 -34.72 24.48
CA PRO A 244 -1.99 -34.69 25.27
C PRO A 244 -0.86 -35.50 24.62
N ARG A 245 0.38 -35.10 24.94
CA ARG A 245 1.61 -35.93 24.88
C ARG A 245 1.48 -37.18 25.80
N GLN A 246 0.44 -37.98 25.66
CA GLN A 246 0.14 -39.15 26.50
C GLN A 246 0.75 -40.46 26.00
N LEU A 247 1.58 -40.42 24.95
CA LEU A 247 2.25 -41.61 24.40
C LEU A 247 3.78 -41.51 24.38
N GLY A 248 4.38 -40.63 25.19
CA GLY A 248 5.83 -40.38 25.21
C GLY A 248 6.57 -40.77 26.50
N SER A 249 5.93 -41.47 27.44
CA SER A 249 6.57 -41.99 28.66
C SER A 249 6.42 -43.50 28.83
N ALA A 250 6.36 -44.23 27.73
CA ALA A 250 6.55 -45.67 27.71
C ALA A 250 7.51 -45.99 26.55
N TRP A 251 8.65 -46.60 26.92
CA TRP A 251 9.84 -46.96 26.13
C TRP A 251 10.94 -45.89 26.08
#